data_AF-A0A3S1BA81-F1
#
_entry.id   AF-A0A3S1BA81-F1
#
_cell.length_a   1.000
_cell.length_b   1.000
_cell.length_c   1.000
_cell.angle_alpha   90.00
_cell.angle_beta   90.00
_cell.angle_gamma   90.00
#
_symmetry.space_group_name_H-M   'P 1'
#
loop_
_entity.id
_entity.type
_entity.pdbx_description
1 polymer ?
#
loop_
_entity_poly.entity_id
_entity_poly.type
_entity_poly.pdbx_seq_one_letter_code
_entity_poly.pdbx_strand_id
1 'polypeptide(L)'
;MSEDHKMYLLQLQQVEAALTTDPNNEELLKLQKDLQEVIQLTQELEGVTGGAPAPSSGQASSSAATENWSSVDKGEQGPDTVPSVAWKIGDKCMALWEEDGQHYEALVEELLEDGTCTVTFTGWNNSAICPMYQLKPLDQNLKRGMKAGDRGVDAKKSKKDLQAEQREYKRKKNLKKAQRMKQLEEEHEQDKNKWLDFNHKTFSKTSKGKVKKSIFATPESVTGKVGVGTCGSGGKPMTSYQHQEKWKK
;
A
#
# COMPACT_ATOMS: atom_id res chain seq x y z
N MET A 1 10.12 -2.08 -29.53
CA MET A 1 10.18 -3.49 -29.10
C MET A 1 11.34 -3.63 -28.12
N SER A 2 11.12 -3.22 -26.88
CA SER A 2 12.06 -3.36 -25.76
C SER A 2 12.31 -4.83 -25.45
N GLU A 3 13.46 -5.11 -24.83
CA GLU A 3 13.84 -6.47 -24.45
C GLU A 3 12.84 -7.10 -23.46
N ASP A 4 12.26 -6.27 -22.58
CA ASP A 4 11.22 -6.68 -21.63
C ASP A 4 9.92 -7.11 -22.34
N HIS A 5 9.48 -6.36 -23.36
CA HIS A 5 8.30 -6.71 -24.16
C HIS A 5 8.46 -8.10 -24.81
N LYS A 6 9.65 -8.41 -25.33
CA LYS A 6 9.95 -9.74 -25.91
C LYS A 6 9.95 -10.83 -24.85
N MET A 7 10.44 -10.53 -23.64
CA MET A 7 10.45 -11.47 -22.52
C MET A 7 9.01 -11.84 -22.09
N TYR A 8 8.12 -10.86 -21.97
CA TYR A 8 6.72 -11.10 -21.60
C TYR A 8 5.97 -11.93 -22.66
N LEU A 9 6.22 -11.69 -23.95
CA LEU A 9 5.68 -12.52 -25.03
C LEU A 9 6.12 -13.98 -24.92
N LEU A 10 7.39 -14.23 -24.60
CA LEU A 10 7.92 -15.59 -24.42
C LEU A 10 7.27 -16.29 -23.20
N GLN A 11 7.07 -15.55 -22.10
CA GLN A 11 6.38 -16.07 -20.92
C GLN A 11 4.92 -16.42 -21.23
N LEU A 12 4.21 -15.56 -21.96
CA LEU A 12 2.83 -15.81 -22.38
C LEU A 12 2.74 -17.09 -23.22
N GLN A 13 3.66 -17.26 -24.18
CA GLN A 13 3.72 -18.47 -25.01
C GLN A 13 3.95 -19.75 -24.17
N GLN A 14 4.79 -19.68 -23.13
CA GLN A 14 5.03 -20.81 -22.23
C GLN A 14 3.79 -21.15 -21.39
N VAL A 15 3.05 -20.15 -20.95
CA VAL A 15 1.79 -20.32 -20.21
C VAL A 15 0.70 -20.90 -21.11
N GLU A 16 0.60 -20.45 -22.36
CA GLU A 16 -0.32 -21.01 -23.36
C GLU A 16 0.00 -22.48 -23.66
N ALA A 17 1.28 -22.83 -23.78
CA ALA A 17 1.71 -24.22 -23.92
C ALA A 17 1.29 -25.06 -22.71
N ALA A 18 1.41 -24.54 -21.49
CA ALA A 18 0.94 -25.23 -20.28
C ALA A 18 -0.60 -25.33 -20.21
N LEU A 19 -1.33 -24.35 -20.76
CA LEU A 19 -2.79 -24.39 -20.87
C LEU A 19 -3.28 -25.41 -21.91
N THR A 20 -2.48 -25.70 -22.94
CA THR A 20 -2.82 -26.79 -23.87
C THR A 20 -2.71 -28.17 -23.24
N THR A 21 -1.86 -28.35 -22.22
CA THR A 21 -1.77 -29.60 -21.46
C THR A 21 -2.83 -29.67 -20.35
N ASP A 22 -3.10 -28.56 -19.66
CA ASP A 22 -4.03 -28.48 -18.53
C ASP A 22 -5.01 -27.28 -18.65
N PRO A 23 -6.05 -27.39 -19.49
CA PRO A 23 -6.93 -26.26 -19.83
C PRO A 23 -7.86 -25.77 -18.70
N ASN A 24 -8.06 -26.56 -17.64
CA ASN A 24 -8.90 -26.18 -16.50
C ASN A 24 -8.11 -25.57 -15.33
N ASN A 25 -6.82 -25.29 -15.48
CA ASN A 25 -6.02 -24.70 -14.41
C ASN A 25 -6.33 -23.19 -14.29
N GLU A 26 -7.11 -22.84 -13.27
CA GLU A 26 -7.52 -21.46 -12.97
C GLU A 26 -6.32 -20.52 -12.75
N GLU A 27 -5.21 -21.03 -12.21
CA GLU A 27 -4.01 -20.23 -11.98
C GLU A 27 -3.32 -19.83 -13.28
N LEU A 28 -3.24 -20.75 -14.25
CA LEU A 28 -2.65 -20.48 -15.57
C LEU A 28 -3.53 -19.54 -16.41
N LEU A 29 -4.86 -19.67 -16.32
CA LEU A 29 -5.79 -18.76 -16.99
C LEU A 29 -5.71 -17.34 -16.44
N LYS A 30 -5.54 -17.20 -15.12
CA LYS A 30 -5.32 -15.90 -14.48
C LYS A 30 -3.97 -15.30 -14.91
N LEU A 31 -2.90 -16.10 -14.86
CA LEU A 31 -1.56 -15.67 -15.27
C LEU A 31 -1.50 -15.26 -16.75
N GLN A 32 -2.24 -15.96 -17.62
CA GLN A 32 -2.37 -15.60 -19.04
C GLN A 32 -2.97 -14.19 -19.21
N LYS A 33 -4.07 -13.89 -18.50
CA LYS A 33 -4.68 -12.55 -18.53
C LYS A 33 -3.75 -11.48 -17.98
N ASP A 34 -3.15 -11.73 -16.82
CA ASP A 34 -2.23 -10.78 -16.18
C ASP A 34 -1.04 -10.46 -17.13
N LEU A 35 -0.48 -11.46 -17.81
CA LEU A 35 0.61 -11.26 -18.79
C LEU A 35 0.15 -10.49 -20.04
N GLN A 36 -1.07 -10.73 -20.53
CA GLN A 36 -1.64 -9.98 -21.65
C GLN A 36 -1.80 -8.49 -21.30
N GLU A 37 -2.27 -8.17 -20.09
CA GLU A 37 -2.36 -6.78 -19.61
C GLU A 37 -0.99 -6.11 -19.54
N VAL A 38 0.03 -6.81 -19.00
CA VAL A 38 1.40 -6.29 -18.92
C VAL A 38 1.97 -6.01 -20.31
N ILE A 39 1.77 -6.91 -21.27
CA ILE A 39 2.24 -6.72 -22.65
C ILE A 39 1.56 -5.50 -23.28
N GLN A 40 0.26 -5.33 -23.05
CA GLN A 40 -0.51 -4.20 -23.58
C GLN A 40 -0.04 -2.86 -23.01
N LEU A 41 0.13 -2.77 -21.70
CA LEU A 41 0.67 -1.58 -21.04
C LEU A 41 2.10 -1.27 -21.51
N THR A 42 2.93 -2.31 -21.69
CA THR A 42 4.28 -2.15 -22.22
C THR A 42 4.27 -1.64 -23.66
N GLN A 43 3.32 -2.12 -24.49
CA GLN A 43 3.16 -1.67 -25.87
C GLN A 43 2.72 -0.20 -25.95
N GLU A 44 1.84 0.23 -25.05
CA GLU A 44 1.40 1.61 -24.92
C GLU A 44 2.56 2.53 -24.50
N LEU A 45 3.36 2.12 -23.52
CA LEU A 45 4.57 2.84 -23.08
C LEU A 45 5.61 2.98 -24.22
N GLU A 46 5.79 1.92 -25.01
CA GLU A 46 6.65 1.95 -26.20
C GLU A 46 6.09 2.85 -27.32
N GLY A 47 4.76 2.93 -27.45
CA GLY A 47 4.09 3.83 -28.38
C GLY A 47 4.27 5.31 -28.01
N VAL A 48 4.22 5.63 -26.72
CA VAL A 48 4.36 7.01 -26.20
C VAL A 48 5.82 7.50 -26.25
N THR A 49 6.80 6.61 -26.12
CA THR A 49 8.24 6.97 -26.16
C THR A 49 8.83 7.08 -27.57
N GLY A 50 8.09 6.66 -28.60
CA GLY A 50 8.58 6.54 -29.99
C GLY A 50 8.01 7.53 -31.03
N GLY A 51 7.08 8.43 -30.68
CA GLY A 51 6.42 9.27 -31.70
C GLY A 51 5.88 10.60 -31.17
N ALA A 52 6.28 11.68 -31.84
CA ALA A 52 5.78 13.04 -31.63
C ALA A 52 4.25 13.16 -31.85
N PRO A 53 3.56 14.08 -31.15
CA PRO A 53 2.12 14.29 -31.32
C PRO A 53 1.83 15.30 -32.44
N ALA A 54 0.79 15.04 -33.23
CA ALA A 54 0.07 16.08 -33.97
C ALA A 54 -1.43 15.75 -34.03
N PRO A 55 -2.32 16.77 -33.91
CA PRO A 55 -3.74 16.62 -33.60
C PRO A 55 -4.64 16.67 -34.83
N SER A 56 -5.85 16.10 -34.74
CA SER A 56 -7.03 16.57 -35.50
C SER A 56 -8.35 15.95 -35.00
N SER A 57 -9.28 16.83 -34.61
CA SER A 57 -10.70 16.94 -35.04
C SER A 57 -11.49 15.63 -35.24
N GLY A 58 -12.69 15.38 -34.71
CA GLY A 58 -13.73 16.19 -34.08
C GLY A 58 -15.09 15.56 -34.42
N GLN A 59 -16.10 15.65 -33.55
CA GLN A 59 -17.52 15.68 -33.96
C GLN A 59 -18.46 15.97 -32.79
N ALA A 60 -19.31 16.97 -33.00
CA ALA A 60 -20.40 17.39 -32.13
C ALA A 60 -21.72 16.69 -32.51
N SER A 61 -22.65 16.59 -31.55
CA SER A 61 -24.14 16.60 -31.71
C SER A 61 -24.78 16.53 -30.31
N SER A 62 -25.43 17.59 -29.82
CA SER A 62 -26.90 17.83 -29.77
C SER A 62 -27.67 16.74 -28.96
N SER A 63 -28.54 17.04 -28.01
CA SER A 63 -29.73 17.91 -28.11
C SER A 63 -30.37 18.19 -26.73
N ALA A 64 -31.21 19.22 -26.72
CA ALA A 64 -31.91 19.79 -25.56
C ALA A 64 -33.05 18.93 -25.00
N ALA A 65 -33.29 19.06 -23.69
CA ALA A 65 -34.59 18.89 -23.06
C ALA A 65 -34.67 19.73 -21.76
N THR A 66 -35.19 20.94 -21.88
CA THR A 66 -35.98 21.64 -20.85
C THR A 66 -37.30 20.84 -20.71
N GLU A 67 -38.02 20.65 -19.59
CA GLU A 67 -38.25 21.40 -18.36
C GLU A 67 -38.78 20.41 -17.28
N ASN A 68 -38.66 20.71 -15.98
CA ASN A 68 -39.82 20.97 -15.11
C ASN A 68 -39.39 21.30 -13.67
N TRP A 69 -40.19 22.18 -13.09
CA TRP A 69 -40.09 22.94 -11.84
C TRP A 69 -40.75 22.24 -10.65
N SER A 70 -40.40 22.72 -9.44
CA SER A 70 -40.96 22.51 -8.09
C SER A 70 -40.21 21.48 -7.21
N SER A 71 -39.91 21.71 -5.93
CA SER A 71 -40.37 22.74 -5.00
C SER A 71 -39.37 22.92 -3.84
N VAL A 72 -39.26 24.19 -3.43
CA VAL A 72 -38.74 24.80 -2.20
C VAL A 72 -38.36 23.89 -1.00
N ASP A 73 -37.14 24.08 -0.47
CA ASP A 73 -37.00 24.39 0.96
C ASP A 73 -35.93 25.48 1.14
N LYS A 74 -36.26 26.42 2.02
CA LYS A 74 -35.69 27.75 2.15
C LYS A 74 -34.57 27.71 3.19
N GLY A 75 -33.35 28.03 2.79
CA GLY A 75 -32.23 28.26 3.70
C GLY A 75 -31.30 29.32 3.13
N GLU A 76 -31.74 30.58 3.21
CA GLU A 76 -30.95 31.76 2.86
C GLU A 76 -29.67 31.85 3.70
N GLN A 77 -28.51 31.63 3.08
CA GLN A 77 -27.26 32.37 3.35
C GLN A 77 -26.57 32.62 2.01
N GLY A 78 -26.07 33.86 1.83
CA GLY A 78 -25.73 34.47 0.55
C GLY A 78 -24.56 33.83 -0.20
N PRO A 79 -24.17 34.41 -1.36
CA PRO A 79 -23.10 33.87 -2.18
C PRO A 79 -21.78 34.02 -1.42
N ASP A 80 -21.33 32.94 -0.79
CA ASP A 80 -19.95 32.79 -0.38
C ASP A 80 -19.10 32.92 -1.64
N THR A 81 -18.53 34.11 -1.80
CA THR A 81 -17.50 34.43 -2.77
C THR A 81 -16.41 33.38 -2.65
N VAL A 82 -16.40 32.44 -3.60
CA VAL A 82 -15.24 31.59 -3.87
C VAL A 82 -14.04 32.53 -3.93
N PRO A 83 -13.01 32.36 -3.07
CA PRO A 83 -11.81 33.16 -3.22
C PRO A 83 -11.28 32.84 -4.61
N SER A 84 -11.38 33.80 -5.52
CA SER A 84 -10.69 33.75 -6.81
C SER A 84 -9.21 33.82 -6.48
N VAL A 85 -8.62 32.65 -6.22
CA VAL A 85 -7.19 32.51 -5.98
C VAL A 85 -6.53 32.78 -7.32
N ALA A 86 -5.87 33.92 -7.43
CA ALA A 86 -5.00 34.21 -8.56
C ALA A 86 -3.78 33.28 -8.46
N TRP A 87 -3.82 32.17 -9.21
CA TRP A 87 -2.71 31.23 -9.28
C TRP A 87 -1.51 31.85 -10.01
N LYS A 88 -0.31 31.57 -9.52
CA LYS A 88 0.97 31.87 -10.19
C LYS A 88 1.74 30.58 -10.44
N ILE A 89 2.66 30.64 -11.40
CA ILE A 89 3.65 29.59 -11.63
C ILE A 89 4.42 29.31 -10.33
N GLY A 90 4.52 28.03 -9.96
CA GLY A 90 5.13 27.54 -8.74
C GLY A 90 4.19 27.38 -7.55
N ASP A 91 2.91 27.76 -7.66
CA ASP A 91 1.95 27.54 -6.58
C ASP A 91 1.56 26.07 -6.46
N LYS A 92 1.37 25.63 -5.22
CA LYS A 92 0.86 24.30 -4.92
C LYS A 92 -0.67 24.31 -4.91
N CYS A 93 -1.26 23.41 -5.65
CA CYS A 93 -2.70 23.27 -5.80
C CYS A 93 -3.14 21.82 -5.57
N MET A 94 -4.45 21.63 -5.43
CA MET A 94 -5.10 20.33 -5.58
C MET A 94 -5.76 20.29 -6.95
N ALA A 95 -5.25 19.42 -7.82
CA ALA A 95 -5.73 19.25 -9.20
C ALA A 95 -6.48 17.93 -9.35
N LEU A 96 -7.49 17.90 -10.21
CA LEU A 96 -8.29 16.71 -10.48
C LEU A 96 -7.54 15.77 -11.43
N TRP A 97 -7.42 14.50 -11.07
CA TRP A 97 -6.84 13.46 -11.91
C TRP A 97 -7.92 12.81 -12.75
N GLU A 98 -7.75 12.79 -14.07
CA GLU A 98 -8.80 12.40 -15.03
C GLU A 98 -9.18 10.92 -14.94
N GLU A 99 -8.28 10.03 -14.52
CA GLU A 99 -8.52 8.58 -14.43
C GLU A 99 -9.47 8.21 -13.27
N ASP A 100 -9.38 8.94 -12.15
CA ASP A 100 -10.09 8.63 -10.90
C ASP A 100 -11.13 9.70 -10.52
N GLY A 101 -11.09 10.88 -11.16
CA GLY A 101 -11.86 12.07 -10.76
C GLY A 101 -11.48 12.65 -9.39
N GLN A 102 -10.39 12.16 -8.79
CA GLN A 102 -9.95 12.52 -7.45
C GLN A 102 -8.95 13.67 -7.47
N HIS A 103 -8.95 14.53 -6.45
CA HIS A 103 -8.02 15.66 -6.38
C HIS A 103 -6.71 15.26 -5.68
N TYR A 104 -5.57 15.50 -6.33
CA TYR A 104 -4.24 15.21 -5.82
C TYR A 104 -3.37 16.46 -5.72
N GLU A 105 -2.34 16.44 -4.88
CA GLU A 105 -1.38 17.54 -4.76
C GLU A 105 -0.61 17.68 -6.07
N ALA A 106 -0.62 18.90 -6.61
CA ALA A 106 0.05 19.28 -7.83
C ALA A 106 0.70 20.66 -7.69
N LEU A 107 1.58 20.99 -8.63
CA LEU A 107 2.31 22.24 -8.70
C LEU A 107 2.03 22.90 -10.05
N VAL A 108 1.63 24.17 -10.05
CA VAL A 108 1.35 24.95 -11.26
C VAL A 108 2.66 25.24 -11.99
N GLU A 109 2.86 24.60 -13.15
CA GLU A 109 4.09 24.73 -13.96
C GLU A 109 3.95 25.85 -14.99
N GLU A 110 2.79 25.95 -15.65
CA GLU A 110 2.51 26.94 -16.68
C GLU A 110 1.06 27.43 -16.59
N LEU A 111 0.85 28.71 -16.84
CA LEU A 111 -0.46 29.35 -16.92
C LEU A 111 -0.73 29.73 -18.37
N LEU A 112 -1.80 29.21 -18.96
CA LEU A 112 -2.22 29.54 -20.31
C LEU A 112 -3.20 30.72 -20.25
N GLU A 113 -3.16 31.57 -21.28
CA GLU A 113 -3.97 32.79 -21.36
C GLU A 113 -5.47 32.52 -21.59
N ASP A 114 -5.81 31.26 -21.90
CA ASP A 114 -7.17 30.77 -22.10
C ASP A 114 -7.89 30.40 -20.77
N GLY A 115 -7.23 30.56 -19.63
CA GLY A 115 -7.77 30.20 -18.31
C GLY A 115 -7.55 28.73 -17.93
N THR A 116 -6.73 28.00 -18.70
CA THR A 116 -6.21 26.69 -18.31
C THR A 116 -4.78 26.77 -17.79
N CYS A 117 -4.34 25.73 -17.09
CA CYS A 117 -3.00 25.67 -16.53
C CYS A 117 -2.45 24.24 -16.56
N THR A 118 -1.15 24.13 -16.78
CA THR A 118 -0.41 22.87 -16.72
C THR A 118 0.07 22.67 -15.29
N VAL A 119 -0.31 21.55 -14.68
CA VAL A 119 0.04 21.21 -13.30
C VAL A 119 0.79 19.88 -13.25
N THR A 120 1.84 19.79 -12.45
CA THR A 120 2.63 18.57 -12.23
C THR A 120 2.25 17.93 -10.90
N PHE A 121 1.81 16.66 -10.91
CA PHE A 121 1.43 15.94 -9.70
C PHE A 121 2.63 15.56 -8.82
N THR A 122 2.60 15.96 -7.56
CA THR A 122 3.70 15.76 -6.60
C THR A 122 3.69 14.32 -6.06
N GLY A 123 4.24 13.39 -6.84
CA GLY A 123 4.36 11.98 -6.46
C GLY A 123 4.75 11.09 -7.64
N TRP A 124 4.23 11.42 -8.82
CA TRP A 124 4.46 10.66 -10.06
C TRP A 124 5.12 11.50 -11.14
N ASN A 125 5.28 12.81 -10.91
CA ASN A 125 5.87 13.76 -11.86
C ASN A 125 5.19 13.75 -13.24
N ASN A 126 3.91 13.35 -13.25
CA ASN A 126 3.04 13.44 -14.41
C ASN A 126 2.45 14.85 -14.47
N SER A 127 2.38 15.44 -15.67
CA SER A 127 1.79 16.76 -15.89
C SER A 127 0.45 16.61 -16.58
N ALA A 128 -0.55 17.34 -16.10
CA ALA A 128 -1.88 17.40 -16.70
C ALA A 128 -2.31 18.84 -16.94
N ILE A 129 -3.18 19.02 -17.93
CA ILE A 129 -3.81 20.30 -18.23
C ILE A 129 -5.13 20.33 -17.47
N CYS A 130 -5.28 21.28 -16.55
CA CYS A 130 -6.50 21.46 -15.78
C CYS A 130 -6.97 22.92 -15.90
N PRO A 131 -8.27 23.17 -15.97
CA PRO A 131 -8.77 24.52 -15.95
C PRO A 131 -8.65 25.14 -14.56
N MET A 132 -8.33 26.42 -14.50
CA MET A 132 -8.01 27.14 -13.26
C MET A 132 -9.16 27.12 -12.23
N TYR A 133 -10.41 27.02 -12.69
CA TYR A 133 -11.60 26.94 -11.83
C TYR A 133 -11.77 25.59 -11.11
N GLN A 134 -11.13 24.52 -11.59
CA GLN A 134 -11.15 23.20 -10.94
C GLN A 134 -10.02 23.03 -9.93
N LEU A 135 -9.02 23.93 -9.95
CA LEU A 135 -7.94 23.92 -8.97
C LEU A 135 -8.43 24.36 -7.60
N LYS A 136 -8.09 23.59 -6.58
CA LYS A 136 -8.33 23.96 -5.18
C LYS A 136 -7.05 24.48 -4.53
N PRO A 137 -7.12 25.55 -3.72
CA PRO A 137 -5.99 26.01 -2.90
C PRO A 137 -5.48 24.84 -2.06
N LEU A 138 -4.20 24.50 -2.22
CA LEU A 138 -3.55 23.65 -1.22
C LEU A 138 -3.40 24.53 0.02
N ASP A 139 -4.03 24.15 1.14
CA ASP A 139 -4.00 24.94 2.37
C ASP A 139 -2.56 25.04 2.90
N GLN A 140 -1.84 26.04 2.40
CA GLN A 140 -0.46 26.34 2.77
C GLN A 140 -0.41 26.98 4.17
N ASN A 141 -1.57 27.45 4.66
CA ASN A 141 -1.71 28.14 5.94
C ASN A 141 -1.74 27.16 7.13
N LEU A 142 -2.25 25.93 6.94
CA LEU A 142 -2.24 24.92 8.02
C LEU A 142 -0.84 24.46 8.45
N LYS A 143 0.21 24.69 7.65
CA LYS A 143 1.61 24.40 8.03
C LYS A 143 2.42 25.65 8.46
N ARG A 144 1.88 26.87 8.30
CA ARG A 144 2.59 28.14 8.62
C ARG A 144 1.74 29.05 9.51
N GLY A 145 1.11 28.51 10.56
CA GLY A 145 0.16 29.24 11.40
C GLY A 145 0.41 29.18 12.91
N MET A 146 1.60 28.80 13.37
CA MET A 146 1.98 28.98 14.78
C MET A 146 2.73 30.31 14.92
N LYS A 147 1.98 31.41 15.14
CA LYS A 147 2.34 32.70 15.80
C LYS A 147 1.86 33.97 15.08
N ALA A 148 0.65 34.42 15.42
CA ALA A 148 0.16 35.80 15.54
C ALA A 148 -1.35 35.64 15.89
N GLY A 149 -1.93 36.09 17.01
CA GLY A 149 -1.77 37.36 17.69
C GLY A 149 -3.15 38.05 17.69
N ASP A 150 -3.96 37.76 18.71
CA ASP A 150 -5.13 38.50 19.21
C ASP A 150 -6.57 38.16 18.72
N ARG A 151 -7.45 37.99 19.73
CA ARG A 151 -8.93 37.89 19.81
C ARG A 151 -9.66 36.57 19.49
N GLY A 152 -10.24 35.99 20.55
CA GLY A 152 -11.33 35.01 20.49
C GLY A 152 -11.24 33.96 21.59
N VAL A 153 -11.76 34.27 22.77
CA VAL A 153 -11.87 33.34 23.91
C VAL A 153 -13.02 32.38 23.62
N ASP A 154 -12.74 31.24 22.99
CA ASP A 154 -13.63 30.07 23.03
C ASP A 154 -12.80 28.77 22.97
N ALA A 155 -13.02 27.91 23.97
CA ALA A 155 -12.14 26.83 24.39
C ALA A 155 -11.81 25.80 23.30
N LYS A 156 -10.64 25.94 22.65
CA LYS A 156 -10.01 24.83 21.93
C LYS A 156 -9.17 24.02 22.92
N LYS A 157 -9.59 22.77 23.12
CA LYS A 157 -8.94 21.69 23.88
C LYS A 157 -7.41 21.85 23.83
N SER A 158 -6.79 22.13 24.98
CA SER A 158 -5.39 22.56 25.09
C SER A 158 -4.45 21.61 24.35
N LYS A 159 -3.37 22.12 23.75
CA LYS A 159 -2.29 21.32 23.12
C LYS A 159 -1.80 20.15 24.01
N LYS A 160 -1.90 20.33 25.33
CA LYS A 160 -1.58 19.31 26.34
C LYS A 160 -2.60 18.16 26.40
N ASP A 161 -3.87 18.46 26.16
CA ASP A 161 -4.98 17.51 26.17
C ASP A 161 -5.02 16.66 24.89
N LEU A 162 -4.79 17.28 23.73
CA LEU A 162 -4.58 16.57 22.45
C LEU A 162 -3.41 15.58 22.52
N GLN A 163 -2.33 15.94 23.22
CA GLN A 163 -1.18 15.05 23.38
C GLN A 163 -1.46 13.92 24.39
N ALA A 164 -2.31 14.15 25.38
CA ALA A 164 -2.77 13.12 26.31
C ALA A 164 -3.71 12.12 25.60
N GLU A 165 -4.66 12.61 24.80
CA GLU A 165 -5.60 11.81 24.02
C GLU A 165 -4.87 10.91 23.00
N GLN A 166 -3.82 11.42 22.34
CA GLN A 166 -2.96 10.58 21.48
C GLN A 166 -2.19 9.49 22.23
N ARG A 167 -1.72 9.77 23.45
CA ARG A 167 -1.03 8.77 24.29
C ARG A 167 -2.00 7.72 24.79
N GLU A 168 -3.20 8.11 25.18
CA GLU A 168 -4.26 7.19 25.62
C GLU A 168 -4.73 6.31 24.46
N TYR A 169 -4.93 6.89 23.26
CA TYR A 169 -5.24 6.13 22.05
C TYR A 169 -4.14 5.11 21.73
N LYS A 170 -2.85 5.49 21.79
CA LYS A 170 -1.72 4.57 21.60
C LYS A 170 -1.68 3.47 22.67
N ARG A 171 -1.94 3.80 23.94
CA ARG A 171 -2.03 2.80 25.03
C ARG A 171 -3.18 1.83 24.80
N LYS A 172 -4.36 2.31 24.40
CA LYS A 172 -5.54 1.48 24.12
C LYS A 172 -5.29 0.53 22.93
N LYS A 173 -4.62 1.00 21.87
CA LYS A 173 -4.22 0.16 20.73
C LYS A 173 -3.20 -0.91 21.14
N ASN A 174 -2.18 -0.54 21.92
CA ASN A 174 -1.16 -1.47 22.41
C ASN A 174 -1.75 -2.52 23.36
N LEU A 175 -2.67 -2.12 24.25
CA LEU A 175 -3.37 -3.02 25.16
C LEU A 175 -4.22 -4.03 24.38
N LYS A 176 -5.00 -3.56 23.38
CA LYS A 176 -5.81 -4.45 22.54
C LYS A 176 -4.96 -5.44 21.75
N LYS A 177 -3.79 -5.01 21.25
CA LYS A 177 -2.82 -5.89 20.58
C LYS A 177 -2.23 -6.92 21.55
N ALA A 178 -1.83 -6.49 22.74
CA ALA A 178 -1.29 -7.37 23.77
C ALA A 178 -2.33 -8.41 24.23
N GLN A 179 -3.59 -8.01 24.36
CA GLN A 179 -4.68 -8.93 24.68
C GLN A 179 -4.93 -9.97 23.58
N ARG A 180 -4.91 -9.56 22.30
CA ARG A 180 -5.02 -10.49 21.17
C ARG A 180 -3.85 -11.49 21.16
N MET A 181 -2.62 -11.02 21.38
CA MET A 181 -1.44 -11.89 21.46
C MET A 181 -1.54 -12.87 22.64
N LYS A 182 -1.96 -12.39 23.82
CA LYS A 182 -2.15 -13.23 25.00
C LYS A 182 -3.23 -14.29 24.78
N GLN A 183 -4.33 -13.94 24.11
CA GLN A 183 -5.40 -14.89 23.82
C GLN A 183 -4.93 -15.99 22.87
N LEU A 184 -4.12 -15.63 21.86
CA LEU A 184 -3.52 -16.60 20.95
C LEU A 184 -2.50 -17.50 21.68
N GLU A 185 -1.69 -16.94 22.58
CA GLU A 185 -0.76 -17.70 23.42
C GLU A 185 -1.49 -18.67 24.36
N GLU A 186 -2.60 -18.24 24.96
CA GLU A 186 -3.44 -19.08 25.81
C GLU A 186 -4.10 -20.21 25.02
N GLU A 187 -4.58 -19.94 23.79
CA GLU A 187 -5.11 -20.98 22.90
C GLU A 187 -4.03 -22.01 22.53
N HIS A 188 -2.84 -21.54 22.18
CA HIS A 188 -1.68 -22.39 21.91
C HIS A 188 -1.30 -23.24 23.14
N GLU A 189 -1.36 -22.67 24.35
CA GLU A 189 -1.07 -23.39 25.59
C GLU A 189 -2.17 -24.39 25.95
N GLN A 190 -3.44 -24.05 25.72
CA GLN A 190 -4.55 -24.98 25.87
C GLN A 190 -4.42 -26.16 24.91
N ASP A 191 -4.05 -25.92 23.65
CA ASP A 191 -3.86 -27.00 22.68
C ASP A 191 -2.64 -27.87 23.00
N LYS A 192 -1.56 -27.26 23.49
CA LYS A 192 -0.43 -27.98 24.09
C LYS A 192 -0.89 -28.85 25.26
N ASN A 193 -1.69 -28.31 26.18
CA ASN A 193 -2.18 -29.05 27.35
C ASN A 193 -3.14 -30.16 26.96
N LYS A 194 -4.08 -29.92 26.02
CA LYS A 194 -4.96 -30.94 25.45
C LYS A 194 -4.15 -32.06 24.79
N TRP A 195 -3.08 -31.71 24.06
CA TRP A 195 -2.20 -32.70 23.44
C TRP A 195 -1.40 -33.49 24.48
N LEU A 196 -0.91 -32.83 25.54
CA LEU A 196 -0.25 -33.50 26.66
C LEU A 196 -1.20 -34.44 27.41
N ASP A 197 -2.45 -34.05 27.63
CA ASP A 197 -3.47 -34.89 28.24
C ASP A 197 -3.85 -36.07 27.36
N PHE A 198 -3.97 -35.87 26.04
CA PHE A 198 -4.18 -36.94 25.07
C PHE A 198 -3.00 -37.92 25.08
N ASN A 199 -1.77 -37.41 25.09
CA ASN A 199 -0.56 -38.20 25.23
C ASN A 199 -0.58 -38.98 26.56
N HIS A 200 -0.88 -38.34 27.69
CA HIS A 200 -0.91 -39.02 28.99
C HIS A 200 -2.02 -40.08 29.06
N LYS A 201 -3.21 -39.81 28.50
CA LYS A 201 -4.35 -40.75 28.45
C LYS A 201 -4.10 -41.96 27.54
N THR A 202 -3.44 -41.77 26.40
CA THR A 202 -3.13 -42.86 25.46
C THR A 202 -1.98 -43.74 25.95
N PHE A 203 -0.94 -43.14 26.54
CA PHE A 203 0.21 -43.91 27.05
C PHE A 203 -0.08 -44.63 28.37
N SER A 204 -0.95 -44.11 29.24
CA SER A 204 -1.30 -44.75 30.52
C SER A 204 -2.17 -46.01 30.38
N LYS A 205 -2.97 -46.12 29.30
CA LYS A 205 -3.83 -47.30 29.06
C LYS A 205 -3.18 -48.44 28.28
N THR A 206 -2.15 -48.17 27.47
CA THR A 206 -1.65 -49.17 26.51
C THR A 206 -0.13 -49.36 26.50
N SER A 207 0.66 -48.56 27.25
CA SER A 207 2.12 -48.64 27.14
C SER A 207 2.88 -48.51 28.46
N LYS A 208 2.80 -49.56 29.29
CA LYS A 208 3.80 -49.82 30.32
C LYS A 208 5.12 -50.22 29.62
N GLY A 209 5.99 -49.25 29.32
CA GLY A 209 7.40 -49.55 28.96
C GLY A 209 8.02 -48.86 27.73
N LYS A 210 7.38 -47.88 27.07
CA LYS A 210 8.02 -47.14 25.96
C LYS A 210 8.53 -45.74 26.37
N VAL A 211 9.66 -45.36 25.77
CA VAL A 211 10.57 -44.26 26.16
C VAL A 211 9.85 -42.90 26.25
N LYS A 212 10.09 -42.20 27.36
CA LYS A 212 9.31 -41.03 27.85
C LYS A 212 9.56 -39.69 27.12
N LYS A 213 10.45 -39.61 26.12
CA LYS A 213 10.81 -38.33 25.47
C LYS A 213 11.18 -38.60 24.00
N SER A 214 10.45 -37.98 23.06
CA SER A 214 10.74 -38.05 21.62
C SER A 214 12.10 -37.40 21.32
N ILE A 215 12.92 -38.04 20.48
CA ILE A 215 14.20 -37.49 19.99
C ILE A 215 14.04 -36.22 19.13
N PHE A 216 12.80 -35.88 18.75
CA PHE A 216 12.44 -34.66 18.02
C PHE A 216 11.77 -33.60 18.91
N ALA A 217 11.67 -33.84 20.23
CA ALA A 217 11.11 -32.85 21.14
C ALA A 217 12.04 -31.64 21.21
N THR A 218 11.46 -30.44 21.04
CA THR A 218 12.19 -29.19 21.20
C THR A 218 12.77 -29.15 22.62
N PRO A 219 14.10 -29.05 22.77
CA PRO A 219 14.71 -28.92 24.08
C PRO A 219 14.25 -27.62 24.74
N GLU A 220 14.01 -27.64 26.05
CA GLU A 220 13.51 -26.50 26.84
C GLU A 220 14.54 -25.36 27.01
N SER A 221 15.73 -25.49 26.39
CA SER A 221 16.80 -24.49 26.44
C SER A 221 16.65 -23.47 25.31
N VAL A 222 16.82 -22.18 25.64
CA VAL A 222 16.72 -21.00 24.74
C VAL A 222 17.61 -21.06 23.48
N THR A 223 18.56 -22.01 23.40
CA THR A 223 19.46 -22.19 22.24
C THR A 223 19.23 -23.47 21.45
N GLY A 224 18.24 -24.29 21.81
CA GLY A 224 18.11 -25.63 21.27
C GLY A 224 17.31 -25.70 19.97
N LYS A 225 18.02 -25.65 18.84
CA LYS A 225 17.47 -25.84 17.49
C LYS A 225 17.44 -27.34 17.16
N VAL A 226 16.27 -27.87 16.81
CA VAL A 226 16.09 -29.27 16.37
C VAL A 226 16.24 -29.32 14.84
N GLY A 227 17.08 -30.24 14.37
CA GLY A 227 17.26 -30.52 12.94
C GLY A 227 18.33 -29.64 12.29
N VAL A 228 19.58 -30.14 12.30
CA VAL A 228 20.51 -30.29 11.16
C VAL A 228 21.85 -30.72 11.75
N GLY A 229 22.18 -32.00 11.63
CA GLY A 229 23.58 -32.45 11.50
C GLY A 229 24.49 -32.64 12.72
N THR A 230 24.02 -32.68 13.98
CA THR A 230 24.93 -33.03 15.10
C THR A 230 24.43 -34.22 15.92
N CYS A 231 25.09 -35.36 15.74
CA CYS A 231 25.01 -36.48 16.67
C CYS A 231 25.63 -36.04 18.01
N GLY A 232 24.79 -35.66 18.98
CA GLY A 232 25.12 -35.68 20.41
C GLY A 232 26.20 -34.72 20.93
N SER A 233 26.72 -33.79 20.14
CA SER A 233 27.74 -32.83 20.59
C SER A 233 27.25 -31.40 20.44
N GLY A 234 26.40 -30.97 21.38
CA GLY A 234 25.96 -29.58 21.48
C GLY A 234 27.15 -28.64 21.71
N GLY A 235 27.25 -27.59 20.90
CA GLY A 235 28.12 -26.44 21.16
C GLY A 235 29.38 -26.28 20.30
N LYS A 236 29.64 -27.15 19.31
CA LYS A 236 30.76 -26.96 18.36
C LYS A 236 30.25 -26.58 16.97
N PRO A 237 30.76 -25.50 16.34
CA PRO A 237 30.46 -25.22 14.93
C PRO A 237 31.05 -26.32 14.05
N MET A 238 30.32 -26.72 12.99
CA MET A 238 30.66 -27.86 12.12
C MET A 238 31.96 -27.65 11.31
N THR A 239 32.51 -26.43 11.29
CA THR A 239 33.85 -26.13 10.76
C THR A 239 34.49 -25.01 11.58
N SER A 240 35.75 -25.19 11.98
CA SER A 240 36.60 -24.08 12.44
C SER A 240 37.54 -23.71 11.31
N TYR A 241 37.34 -22.54 10.69
CA TYR A 241 38.27 -22.01 9.70
C TYR A 241 39.46 -21.36 10.44
N GLN A 242 40.59 -22.07 10.52
CA GLN A 242 41.85 -21.47 10.98
C GLN A 242 42.45 -20.65 9.83
N HIS A 243 42.46 -19.32 10.00
CA HIS A 243 43.22 -18.44 9.12
C HIS A 243 44.70 -18.78 9.28
N GLN A 244 45.30 -19.45 8.29
CA GLN A 244 46.74 -19.66 8.28
C GLN A 244 47.41 -18.30 8.06
N GLU A 245 48.10 -17.78 9.09
CA GLU A 245 48.91 -16.58 8.94
C GLU A 245 49.98 -16.82 7.88
N LYS A 246 49.98 -15.93 6.89
CA LYS A 246 50.82 -15.98 5.71
C LYS A 246 52.27 -15.80 6.18
N TRP A 247 53.11 -16.83 6.07
CA TRP A 247 54.54 -16.70 6.31
C TRP A 247 55.11 -15.59 5.42
N LYS A 248 55.55 -14.50 6.04
CA LYS A 248 56.44 -13.51 5.41
C LYS A 248 57.80 -14.19 5.22
N LYS A 249 58.27 -14.22 3.97
CA LYS A 249 59.67 -14.46 3.64
C LYS A 249 60.35 -13.12 3.43
#